data_AF-T0Y116-F1
#
_entry.id   AF-T0Y116-F1
#
_cell.length_a   1.000
_cell.length_b   1.000
_cell.length_c   1.000
_cell.angle_alpha   90.00
_cell.angle_beta   90.00
_cell.angle_gamma   90.00
#
_symmetry.space_group_name_H-M   'P 1'
#
loop_
_entity.id
_entity.type
_entity.pdbx_description
1 polymer ?
#
loop_
_entity_poly.entity_id
_entity_poly.type
_entity_poly.pdbx_seq_one_letter_code
_entity_poly.pdbx_strand_id
1 'polypeptide(L)'
;MQESGSEKIIGYTVGENTSDRFTFVVSDLSEVSKWEYIFAEIGKRKVIGRIERVLSRSDLLNQDMDFLSVSKYVETELADHVFLCQARSLGSVEGDAL
;
A
#
# COMPACT_ATOMS: atom_id res chain seq x y z
N MET A 1 -22.41 -16.19 13.01
CA MET A 1 -22.52 -14.74 12.80
C MET A 1 -21.52 -14.39 11.72
N GLN A 2 -22.00 -14.14 10.51
CA GLN A 2 -21.19 -13.70 9.37
C GLN A 2 -21.04 -12.19 9.53
N GLU A 3 -19.86 -11.72 9.92
CA GLU A 3 -19.54 -10.31 9.76
C GLU A 3 -19.31 -10.08 8.26
N SER A 4 -20.29 -9.48 7.59
CA SER A 4 -20.06 -8.79 6.32
C SER A 4 -19.09 -7.65 6.59
N GLY A 5 -17.79 -7.95 6.53
CA GLY A 5 -16.75 -6.93 6.53
C GLY A 5 -17.00 -6.02 5.34
N SER A 6 -17.34 -4.76 5.61
CA SER A 6 -17.38 -3.73 4.58
C SER A 6 -16.03 -3.69 3.88
N GLU A 7 -16.02 -3.81 2.54
CA GLU A 7 -14.80 -3.64 1.75
C GLU A 7 -14.29 -2.21 1.99
N LYS A 8 -13.27 -2.05 2.84
CA LYS A 8 -12.64 -0.76 3.13
C LYS A 8 -11.64 -0.46 2.03
N ILE A 9 -11.76 0.71 1.40
CA ILE A 9 -10.72 1.24 0.51
C ILE A 9 -9.52 1.59 1.39
N ILE A 10 -8.44 0.82 1.28
CA ILE A 10 -7.21 0.98 2.08
C ILE A 10 -6.11 1.76 1.37
N GLY A 11 -6.24 2.01 0.06
CA GLY A 11 -5.17 2.61 -0.72
C GLY A 11 -5.38 2.61 -2.22
N TYR A 12 -4.37 3.07 -2.96
CA TYR A 12 -4.34 3.14 -4.42
C TYR A 12 -3.06 2.53 -4.98
N THR A 13 -3.17 1.73 -6.04
CA THR A 13 -2.00 1.17 -6.73
C THR A 13 -1.20 2.26 -7.43
N VAL A 14 0.13 2.20 -7.35
CA VAL A 14 1.05 3.20 -7.91
C VAL A 14 2.25 2.54 -8.59
N GLY A 15 2.90 3.30 -9.49
CA GLY A 15 4.10 2.84 -10.18
C GLY A 15 3.84 1.74 -11.21
N GLU A 16 4.83 0.87 -11.41
CA GLU A 16 4.75 -0.26 -12.31
C GLU A 16 4.17 -1.48 -11.60
N ASN A 17 3.07 -2.00 -12.12
CA ASN A 17 2.42 -3.22 -11.63
C ASN A 17 2.55 -4.31 -12.68
N THR A 18 2.98 -5.49 -12.25
CA THR A 18 3.19 -6.68 -13.06
C THR A 18 2.11 -7.73 -12.75
N SER A 19 2.09 -8.83 -13.51
CA SER A 19 1.13 -9.92 -13.27
C SER A 19 1.33 -10.62 -11.93
N ASP A 20 2.55 -10.59 -11.39
CA ASP A 20 2.95 -11.25 -10.15
C ASP A 20 3.03 -10.30 -8.95
N ARG A 21 3.14 -8.98 -9.15
CA ARG A 21 3.33 -8.00 -8.08
C ARG A 21 2.70 -6.65 -8.38
N PHE A 22 2.25 -5.99 -7.33
CA PHE A 22 1.79 -4.60 -7.43
C PHE A 22 2.18 -3.81 -6.17
N THR A 23 2.35 -2.50 -6.36
CA THR A 23 2.66 -1.56 -5.28
C THR A 23 1.47 -0.65 -5.06
N PHE A 24 1.16 -0.34 -3.81
CA PHE A 24 0.10 0.61 -3.48
C PHE A 24 0.49 1.51 -2.32
N VAL A 25 -0.01 2.74 -2.36
CA VAL A 25 0.04 3.69 -1.25
C VAL A 25 -1.13 3.38 -0.31
N VAL A 26 -0.84 3.27 0.99
CA VAL A 26 -1.82 3.06 2.04
C VAL A 26 -2.34 4.41 2.52
N SER A 27 -3.65 4.51 2.75
CA SER A 27 -4.23 5.67 3.43
C SER A 27 -3.78 5.72 4.90
N ASP A 28 -3.50 6.90 5.42
CA ASP A 28 -3.10 7.12 6.83
C ASP A 28 -4.11 6.60 7.86
N LEU A 29 -5.36 6.35 7.44
CA LEU A 29 -6.43 5.80 8.28
C LEU A 29 -6.52 4.26 8.20
N SER A 30 -5.64 3.62 7.46
CA SER A 30 -5.65 2.18 7.22
C SER A 30 -4.42 1.53 7.82
N GLU A 31 -4.66 0.63 8.78
CA GLU A 31 -3.64 -0.26 9.29
C GLU A 31 -3.52 -1.45 8.34
N VAL A 32 -2.30 -1.70 7.86
CA VAL A 32 -2.00 -2.89 7.05
C VAL A 32 -0.72 -3.54 7.55
N SER A 33 -0.66 -4.87 7.47
CA SER A 33 0.41 -5.69 7.99
C SER A 33 0.96 -6.64 6.94
N LYS A 34 2.22 -7.04 7.14
CA LYS A 34 2.83 -8.11 6.34
C LYS A 34 2.00 -9.39 6.48
N TRP A 35 1.83 -10.08 5.36
CA TRP A 35 1.03 -11.31 5.19
C TRP A 35 -0.48 -11.14 5.19
N GLU A 36 -1.00 -9.93 5.28
CA GLU A 36 -2.42 -9.69 5.04
C GLU A 36 -2.78 -9.86 3.56
N TYR A 37 -4.03 -10.24 3.33
CA TYR A 37 -4.61 -10.41 2.01
C TYR A 37 -5.47 -9.21 1.67
N ILE A 38 -5.34 -8.73 0.44
CA ILE A 38 -6.06 -7.58 -0.07
C ILE A 38 -6.65 -7.89 -1.44
N PHE A 39 -7.67 -7.13 -1.82
CA PHE A 39 -8.18 -7.11 -3.19
C PHE A 39 -7.76 -5.81 -3.87
N ALA A 40 -7.22 -5.92 -5.07
CA ALA A 40 -6.98 -4.79 -5.96
C ALA A 40 -7.97 -4.86 -7.13
N GLU A 41 -8.70 -3.78 -7.37
CA GLU A 41 -9.53 -3.63 -8.56
C GLU A 41 -8.67 -3.17 -9.73
N ILE A 42 -8.43 -4.07 -10.69
CA ILE A 42 -7.64 -3.79 -11.89
C ILE A 42 -8.54 -3.98 -13.10
N GLY A 43 -9.06 -2.87 -13.63
CA GLY A 43 -10.06 -2.88 -14.69
C GLY A 43 -11.38 -3.49 -14.20
N LYS A 44 -11.78 -4.63 -14.79
CA LYS A 44 -13.00 -5.38 -14.40
C LYS A 44 -12.72 -6.58 -13.50
N ARG A 45 -11.47 -6.79 -13.08
CA ARG A 45 -11.05 -7.96 -12.31
C ARG A 45 -10.70 -7.55 -10.90
N LYS A 46 -11.05 -8.41 -9.93
CA LYS A 46 -10.52 -8.33 -8.56
C LYS A 46 -9.31 -9.24 -8.47
N VAL A 47 -8.14 -8.67 -8.22
CA VAL A 47 -6.88 -9.39 -8.05
C VAL A 47 -6.62 -9.58 -6.56
N ILE A 48 -6.36 -10.83 -6.15
CA ILE A 48 -5.99 -11.14 -4.78
C ILE A 48 -4.49 -10.91 -4.63
N GLY A 49 -4.10 -10.04 -3.71
CA GLY A 49 -2.71 -9.81 -3.34
C GLY A 49 -2.44 -10.21 -1.89
N ARG A 50 -1.21 -10.67 -1.61
CA ARG A 50 -0.70 -10.82 -0.24
C ARG A 50 0.43 -9.84 -0.01
N ILE A 51 0.35 -9.03 1.04
CA ILE A 51 1.38 -8.05 1.38
C ILE A 51 2.66 -8.80 1.78
N GLU A 52 3.76 -8.55 1.07
CA GLU A 52 5.06 -9.14 1.38
C GLU A 52 6.02 -8.13 2.02
N ARG A 53 5.83 -6.83 1.75
CA ARG A 53 6.63 -5.74 2.31
C ARG A 53 5.77 -4.52 2.60
N VAL A 54 6.03 -3.89 3.73
CA VAL A 54 5.51 -2.57 4.12
C VAL A 54 6.72 -1.65 4.23
N LEU A 55 6.68 -0.51 3.56
CA LEU A 55 7.75 0.47 3.45
C LEU A 55 7.21 1.83 3.87
N SER A 56 7.94 2.56 4.71
CA SER A 56 7.71 3.99 4.91
C SER A 56 8.71 4.75 4.06
N ARG A 57 8.22 5.66 3.21
CA ARG A 57 9.05 6.52 2.37
C ARG A 57 8.67 7.97 2.65
N SER A 58 9.66 8.84 2.77
CA SER A 58 9.46 10.28 2.69
C SER A 58 10.15 10.77 1.43
N ASP A 59 9.51 11.67 0.70
CA ASP A 59 10.16 12.33 -0.44
C ASP A 59 11.13 13.43 0.01
N LEU A 60 10.95 13.94 1.23
CA LEU A 60 11.84 14.92 1.84
C LEU A 60 13.06 14.28 2.52
N LEU A 61 12.89 13.12 3.15
CA LEU A 61 13.97 12.40 3.81
C LEU A 61 14.55 11.34 2.86
N ASN A 62 15.60 11.69 2.14
CA ASN A 62 16.33 10.77 1.28
C ASN A 62 17.59 10.21 1.98
N GLN A 63 18.17 9.14 1.44
CA GLN A 63 19.31 8.44 2.04
C GLN A 63 20.63 9.23 2.01
N ASP A 64 20.69 10.31 1.22
CA ASP A 64 21.89 11.13 1.04
C ASP A 64 21.94 12.34 1.99
N MET A 65 20.92 12.49 2.84
CA MET A 65 20.81 13.59 3.79
C MET A 65 21.62 13.40 5.07
N ASP A 66 22.22 14.49 5.57
CA ASP A 66 22.90 14.50 6.86
C ASP A 66 21.90 14.60 8.03
N PHE A 67 22.33 14.11 9.20
CA PHE A 67 21.51 14.03 10.41
C PHE A 67 20.89 15.36 10.84
N LEU A 68 21.61 16.49 10.72
CA LEU A 68 21.12 17.80 11.18
C LEU A 68 20.02 18.35 10.25
N SER A 69 20.09 18.00 8.97
CA SER A 69 19.06 18.34 8.01
C SER A 69 17.80 17.48 8.23
N VAL A 70 17.96 16.19 8.51
CA VAL A 70 16.86 15.29 8.87
C VAL A 70 16.16 15.75 10.16
N SER A 71 16.93 16.10 11.20
CA SER A 71 16.36 16.50 12.50
C SER A 71 15.45 17.72 12.38
N LYS A 72 15.82 18.70 11.55
CA LYS A 72 14.99 19.89 11.30
C LYS A 72 13.66 19.56 10.63
N TYR A 73 13.64 18.63 9.67
CA TYR A 73 12.38 18.23 9.03
C TYR A 73 11.47 17.43 9.96
N VAL A 74 12.05 16.60 10.82
CA VAL A 74 11.28 15.87 11.84
C VAL A 74 10.71 16.83 12.89
N GLU A 75 11.51 17.77 13.40
CA GLU A 75 11.09 18.76 14.41
C GLU A 75 10.01 19.73 13.90
N THR A 76 9.97 19.97 12.59
CA THR A 76 9.01 20.90 11.97
C THR A 76 7.72 20.22 11.51
N GLU A 77 7.55 18.91 11.77
CA GLU A 77 6.43 18.09 11.27
C GLU A 77 6.23 18.18 9.74
N LEU A 78 7.25 18.64 9.01
CA LEU A 78 7.24 18.73 7.55
C LEU A 78 7.46 17.37 6.89
N ALA A 79 7.72 16.32 7.67
CA ALA A 79 7.97 14.99 7.15
C ALA A 79 6.66 14.35 6.65
N ASP A 80 6.36 14.56 5.37
CA ASP A 80 5.32 13.83 4.66
C ASP A 80 5.83 12.39 4.43
N HIS A 81 5.30 11.46 5.22
CA HIS A 81 5.62 10.04 5.16
C HIS A 81 4.49 9.31 4.45
N VAL A 82 4.83 8.62 3.37
CA VAL A 82 3.90 7.75 2.65
C VAL A 82 4.23 6.30 2.97
N PHE A 83 3.19 5.54 3.36
CA PHE A 83 3.30 4.10 3.51
C PHE A 83 3.02 3.41 2.18
N LEU A 84 4.02 2.68 1.69
CA LEU A 84 3.95 1.89 0.47
C LEU A 84 3.94 0.40 0.83
N CYS A 85 3.01 -0.34 0.25
CA CYS A 85 2.98 -1.78 0.36
C CYS A 85 3.30 -2.43 -0.98
N GLN A 86 4.08 -3.50 -0.94
CA GLN A 86 4.32 -4.37 -2.08
C GLN A 86 3.62 -5.70 -1.83
N ALA A 87 2.63 -5.98 -2.67
CA ALA A 87 1.86 -7.21 -2.62
C ALA A 87 2.24 -8.14 -3.77
N ARG A 88 2.29 -9.43 -3.48
CA ARG A 88 2.38 -10.48 -4.49
C ARG A 88 0.97 -10.87 -4.92
N SER A 89 0.71 -10.81 -6.22
CA SER A 89 -0.51 -11.30 -6.84
C SER A 89 -0.60 -12.83 -6.72
N LEU A 90 -1.73 -13.32 -6.25
CA LEU A 90 -2.02 -14.75 -6.09
C LEU A 90 -2.99 -15.26 -7.17
N GLY A 91 -3.61 -14.36 -7.92
CA GLY A 91 -4.59 -14.67 -8.95
C GLY A 91 -5.68 -13.61 -9.04
N SER A 92 -6.60 -13.79 -9.98
CA SER A 92 -7.77 -12.94 -10.15
C SER A 92 -9.04 -13.73 -10.01
N VAL A 93 -10.04 -13.16 -9.37
CA VAL A 93 -11.42 -13.63 -9.43
C VAL A 93 -12.16 -12.81 -10.48
N GLU A 94 -12.86 -13.48 -11.38
CA GLU A 94 -13.87 -12.84 -12.21
C GLU A 94 -15.03 -12.50 -11.28
N GLY A 95 -15.42 -11.22 -11.22
CA GLY A 95 -16.64 -10.86 -10.50
C GLY A 95 -17.79 -11.60 -11.16
N ASP A 96 -18.61 -12.29 -10.35
CA ASP A 96 -19.71 -13.11 -10.83
C ASP A 96 -20.43 -12.43 -12.00
N ALA A 97 -20.49 -13.14 -13.13
CA ALA A 97 -21.52 -12.91 -14.11
C ALA A 97 -22.85 -13.27 -13.43
N LEU A 98 -23.47 -12.27 -12.79
CA LEU A 98 -24.89 -12.32 -12.44
C LEU A 98 -25.73 -12.55 -13.69
#